data_AF-A0A950EV71-F1
#
_entry.id   AF-A0A950EV71-F1
#
_cell.length_a   1.000
_cell.length_b   1.000
_cell.length_c   1.000
_cell.angle_alpha   90.00
_cell.angle_beta   90.00
_cell.angle_gamma   90.00
#
_symmetry.space_group_name_H-M   'P 1'
#
loop_
_entity.id
_entity.type
_entity.pdbx_description
1 polymer ?
#
loop_
_entity_poly.entity_id
_entity_poly.type
_entity_poly.pdbx_seq_one_letter_code
_entity_poly.pdbx_strand_id
1 'polypeptide(L)'
;AAVEWCNRRILARIHRLTLARLRREIEPVSAAAMMRFLLRWQRVAPVSLFLRRDAEWLLARSARPDGDETGSLSGPARDVRAAIAENGASFFADIVRMTGRLASEVEDGLWELVAAGLVTADGFDNLRALIDPRRRLALGRHNRARPRNAIGRWALLKPGASARSESPVATHDRFVEAFANVLLARWGIVFRDAVRNETLAPAWRDLLVALRRLELQGEVRGGRFVSSYVGEQFCRPDALDLLRVLRDKAA
;
A
#
# COMPACT_ATOMS: atom_id res chain seq x y z
N ALA A 1 -26.02 -27.51 -1.91
CA ALA A 1 -26.39 -27.36 -0.50
C ALA A 1 -27.73 -26.63 -0.44
N ALA A 2 -28.68 -27.11 0.38
CA ALA A 2 -29.97 -26.43 0.57
C ALA A 2 -29.76 -25.15 1.39
N VAL A 3 -30.58 -24.12 1.13
CA VAL A 3 -30.53 -22.86 1.88
C VAL A 3 -31.11 -23.10 3.28
N GLU A 4 -30.29 -22.98 4.31
CA GLU A 4 -30.69 -23.14 5.71
C GLU A 4 -30.84 -21.77 6.40
N TRP A 5 -31.86 -21.64 7.25
CA TRP A 5 -32.17 -20.41 7.98
C TRP A 5 -31.76 -20.54 9.45
N CYS A 6 -31.06 -19.52 9.97
CA CYS A 6 -30.62 -19.48 11.38
C CYS A 6 -31.22 -18.28 12.12
N ASN A 7 -31.53 -18.45 13.41
CA ASN A 7 -31.97 -17.34 14.26
C ASN A 7 -30.82 -16.35 14.51
N ARG A 8 -30.99 -15.10 14.05
CA ARG A 8 -29.99 -14.02 14.17
C ARG A 8 -29.47 -13.81 15.59
N ARG A 9 -30.33 -13.89 16.62
CA ARG A 9 -29.93 -13.67 18.02
C ARG A 9 -29.09 -14.82 18.55
N ILE A 10 -29.44 -16.06 18.20
CA ILE A 10 -28.67 -17.25 18.59
C ILE A 10 -27.30 -17.22 17.91
N LEU A 11 -27.24 -16.96 16.60
CA LEU A 11 -25.98 -16.86 15.86
C LEU A 11 -25.06 -15.78 16.44
N ALA A 12 -25.60 -14.59 16.71
CA ALA A 12 -24.84 -13.50 17.33
C ALA A 12 -24.31 -13.87 18.73
N ARG A 13 -25.09 -14.64 19.52
CA ARG A 13 -24.67 -15.13 20.84
C ARG A 13 -23.56 -16.15 20.73
N ILE A 14 -23.70 -17.16 19.87
CA ILE A 14 -22.68 -18.18 19.61
C ILE A 14 -21.39 -17.51 19.18
N HIS A 15 -21.47 -16.56 18.24
CA HIS A 15 -20.32 -15.85 17.75
C HIS A 15 -19.61 -15.04 18.85
N ARG A 16 -20.35 -14.26 19.64
CA ARG A 16 -19.79 -13.50 20.77
C ARG A 16 -19.08 -14.39 21.79
N LEU A 17 -19.69 -15.51 22.16
CA LEU A 17 -19.10 -16.46 23.11
C LEU A 17 -17.85 -17.12 22.54
N THR A 18 -17.86 -17.47 21.25
CA THR A 18 -16.71 -18.04 20.54
C THR A 18 -15.55 -17.06 20.51
N LEU A 19 -15.78 -15.81 20.13
CA LEU A 19 -14.75 -14.77 20.15
C LEU A 19 -14.23 -14.51 21.56
N ALA A 20 -15.10 -14.47 22.57
CA ALA A 20 -14.68 -14.28 23.96
C ALA A 20 -13.77 -15.42 24.45
N ARG A 21 -14.06 -16.67 24.07
CA ARG A 21 -13.20 -17.81 24.34
C ARG A 21 -11.85 -17.68 23.64
N LEU A 22 -11.84 -17.47 22.32
CA LEU A 22 -10.61 -17.33 21.54
C LEU A 22 -9.74 -16.18 22.05
N ARG A 23 -10.35 -15.06 22.46
CA ARG A 23 -9.64 -13.92 23.06
C ARG A 23 -8.97 -14.25 24.39
N ARG A 24 -9.54 -15.16 25.19
CA ARG A 24 -8.95 -15.61 26.47
C ARG A 24 -7.78 -16.58 26.28
N GLU A 25 -7.74 -17.30 25.16
CA GLU A 25 -6.64 -18.19 24.81
C GLU A 25 -5.38 -17.44 24.32
N ILE A 26 -5.47 -16.12 24.16
CA ILE A 26 -4.34 -15.28 23.76
C ILE A 26 -3.53 -14.91 24.99
N GLU A 27 -2.27 -15.32 24.99
CA GLU A 27 -1.29 -14.93 25.99
C GLU A 27 -0.37 -13.83 25.41
N PRO A 28 -0.32 -12.64 26.02
CA PRO A 28 0.40 -11.50 25.46
C PRO A 28 1.92 -11.67 25.59
N VAL A 29 2.66 -11.24 24.56
CA VAL A 29 4.12 -11.16 24.55
C VAL A 29 4.63 -9.78 25.00
N SER A 30 5.90 -9.69 25.40
CA SER A 30 6.55 -8.43 25.72
C SER A 30 6.92 -7.61 24.47
N ALA A 31 7.16 -6.30 24.64
CA ALA A 31 7.67 -5.46 23.54
C ALA A 31 8.96 -6.00 22.91
N ALA A 32 9.87 -6.57 23.70
CA ALA A 32 11.12 -7.16 23.17
C ALA A 32 10.85 -8.36 22.24
N ALA A 33 9.86 -9.19 22.58
CA ALA A 33 9.43 -10.29 21.71
C ALA A 33 8.74 -9.77 20.44
N MET A 34 7.93 -8.71 20.55
CA MET A 34 7.33 -8.02 19.39
C MET A 34 8.39 -7.49 18.41
N MET A 35 9.49 -6.92 18.91
CA MET A 35 10.58 -6.45 18.05
C MET A 35 11.28 -7.59 17.30
N ARG A 36 11.54 -8.72 17.96
CA ARG A 36 12.07 -9.93 17.29
C ARG A 36 11.09 -10.48 16.25
N PHE A 37 9.79 -10.42 16.54
CA PHE A 37 8.74 -10.77 15.60
C PHE A 37 8.77 -9.89 14.36
N LEU A 38 8.76 -8.56 14.53
CA LEU A 38 8.74 -7.60 13.42
C LEU A 38 9.95 -7.75 12.50
N LEU A 39 11.15 -7.96 13.06
CA LEU A 39 12.36 -8.19 12.26
C LEU A 39 12.27 -9.43 11.36
N ARG A 40 11.60 -10.49 11.83
CA ARG A 40 11.36 -11.70 11.03
C ARG A 40 10.19 -11.53 10.06
N TRP A 41 9.17 -10.80 10.47
CA TRP A 41 7.92 -10.60 9.74
C TRP A 41 8.10 -9.65 8.54
N GLN A 42 8.72 -8.49 8.75
CA GLN A 42 8.73 -7.39 7.78
C GLN A 42 9.72 -7.53 6.63
N ARG A 43 10.69 -8.45 6.70
CA ARG A 43 11.69 -8.71 5.65
C ARG A 43 12.20 -7.42 4.97
N VAL A 44 12.58 -6.44 5.80
CA VAL A 44 12.72 -5.00 5.47
C VAL A 44 13.38 -4.75 4.11
N ALA A 45 12.64 -4.09 3.19
CA ALA A 45 13.15 -3.56 1.93
C ALA A 45 12.63 -2.12 1.72
N PRO A 46 13.46 -1.18 1.21
CA PRO A 46 13.13 0.25 1.09
C PRO A 46 12.14 0.58 -0.05
N VAL A 47 11.63 -0.42 -0.78
CA VAL A 47 10.68 -0.28 -1.89
C VAL A 47 9.53 -1.24 -1.69
N SER A 48 8.30 -0.73 -1.71
CA SER A 48 7.08 -1.55 -1.64
C SER A 48 6.57 -1.83 -3.06
N LEU A 49 6.38 -3.11 -3.38
CA LEU A 49 5.72 -3.55 -4.60
C LEU A 49 4.30 -3.98 -4.25
N PHE A 50 3.33 -3.59 -5.06
CA PHE A 50 1.93 -4.04 -4.96
C PHE A 50 1.49 -4.67 -6.27
N LEU A 51 0.50 -5.55 -6.21
CA LEU A 51 -0.03 -6.18 -7.41
C LEU A 51 -0.86 -5.16 -8.19
N ARG A 52 -0.85 -5.25 -9.53
CA ARG A 52 -1.62 -4.32 -10.38
C ARG A 52 -3.10 -4.25 -10.03
N ARG A 53 -3.69 -5.35 -9.56
CA ARG A 53 -5.08 -5.44 -9.09
C ARG A 53 -5.38 -4.58 -7.85
N ASP A 54 -4.37 -4.30 -7.04
CA ASP A 54 -4.49 -3.51 -5.81
C ASP A 54 -4.22 -2.01 -6.07
N ALA A 55 -3.75 -1.67 -7.27
CA ALA A 55 -3.38 -0.31 -7.63
C ALA A 55 -4.55 0.68 -7.51
N GLU A 56 -5.77 0.25 -7.85
CA GLU A 56 -6.92 1.14 -7.94
C GLU A 56 -7.26 1.80 -6.61
N TRP A 57 -7.35 1.02 -5.53
CA TRP A 57 -7.69 1.55 -4.21
C TRP A 57 -6.49 2.27 -3.56
N LEU A 58 -5.26 1.85 -3.85
CA LEU A 58 -4.05 2.52 -3.37
C LEU A 58 -3.91 3.93 -3.95
N LEU A 59 -4.19 4.09 -5.25
CA LEU A 59 -4.08 5.37 -5.96
C LEU A 59 -5.29 6.29 -5.73
N ALA A 60 -6.49 5.73 -5.52
CA ALA A 60 -7.70 6.52 -5.26
C ALA A 60 -7.58 7.43 -4.02
N ARG A 61 -6.64 7.13 -3.10
CA ARG A 61 -6.42 7.94 -1.89
C ARG A 61 -5.10 8.69 -1.83
N SER A 62 -4.18 8.43 -2.75
CA SER A 62 -3.11 9.40 -3.04
C SER A 62 -3.67 10.62 -3.77
N ALA A 63 -4.74 10.44 -4.56
CA ALA A 63 -5.52 11.53 -5.14
C ALA A 63 -6.11 12.37 -3.99
N ARG A 64 -5.62 13.61 -3.84
CA ARG A 64 -6.13 14.52 -2.81
C ARG A 64 -7.57 14.91 -3.16
N PRO A 65 -8.49 15.02 -2.17
CA PRO A 65 -9.89 15.34 -2.42
C PRO A 65 -10.13 16.74 -3.01
N ASP A 66 -9.16 17.65 -2.86
CA ASP A 66 -9.27 19.03 -3.33
C ASP A 66 -8.41 19.28 -4.57
N GLY A 67 -9.10 19.49 -5.69
CA GLY A 67 -8.88 20.60 -6.61
C GLY A 67 -7.47 20.83 -7.19
N ASP A 68 -7.35 20.52 -8.48
CA ASP A 68 -6.41 21.13 -9.42
C ASP A 68 -4.91 20.77 -9.27
N GLU A 69 -4.62 19.46 -9.23
CA GLU A 69 -3.23 18.96 -9.36
C GLU A 69 -2.54 19.41 -10.66
N THR A 70 -3.31 19.80 -11.70
CA THR A 70 -2.74 20.35 -12.93
C THR A 70 -2.14 21.75 -12.73
N GLY A 71 -2.73 22.55 -11.83
CA GLY A 71 -2.27 23.91 -11.54
C GLY A 71 -0.95 23.98 -10.79
N SER A 72 -0.59 22.94 -10.03
CA SER A 72 0.66 22.88 -9.26
C SER A 72 1.85 22.29 -10.04
N LEU A 73 1.62 21.74 -11.24
CA LEU A 73 2.69 21.11 -12.02
C LEU A 73 3.60 22.16 -12.67
N SER A 74 4.91 21.89 -12.67
CA SER A 74 5.87 22.67 -13.43
C SER A 74 5.52 22.73 -14.92
N GLY A 75 6.03 23.74 -15.63
CA GLY A 75 5.88 23.85 -17.08
C GLY A 75 6.33 22.58 -17.82
N PRO A 76 7.54 22.05 -17.57
CA PRO A 76 8.00 20.79 -18.13
C PRO A 76 7.07 19.60 -17.83
N ALA A 77 6.59 19.45 -16.59
CA ALA A 77 5.68 18.36 -16.22
C ALA A 77 4.35 18.44 -16.97
N ARG A 78 3.79 19.64 -17.18
CA ARG A 78 2.55 19.83 -17.95
C ARG A 78 2.73 19.45 -19.42
N ASP A 79 3.82 19.88 -20.04
CA ASP A 79 4.12 19.59 -21.44
C ASP A 79 4.35 18.09 -21.66
N VAL A 80 5.11 17.45 -20.78
CA VAL A 80 5.32 15.98 -20.81
C VAL A 80 4.00 15.25 -20.65
N ARG A 81 3.16 15.65 -19.69
CA ARG A 81 1.84 15.04 -19.47
C ARG A 81 0.95 15.18 -20.71
N ALA A 82 0.94 16.35 -21.34
CA ALA A 82 0.18 16.62 -22.55
C ALA A 82 0.67 15.75 -23.73
N ALA A 83 1.98 15.65 -23.93
CA ALA A 83 2.57 14.82 -24.98
C ALA A 83 2.18 13.34 -24.84
N ILE A 84 2.24 12.79 -23.62
CA ILE A 84 1.82 11.39 -23.35
C ILE A 84 0.29 11.24 -23.47
N ALA A 85 -0.49 12.26 -23.11
CA ALA A 85 -1.95 12.23 -23.24
C ALA A 85 -2.38 12.11 -24.72
N GLU A 86 -1.72 12.86 -25.60
CA GLU A 86 -2.02 12.91 -27.03
C GLU A 86 -1.50 11.69 -27.79
N ASN A 87 -0.26 11.26 -27.49
CA ASN A 87 0.43 10.21 -28.25
C ASN A 87 0.33 8.81 -27.63
N GLY A 88 -0.19 8.70 -26.41
CA GLY A 88 -0.20 7.46 -25.64
C GLY A 88 1.16 7.08 -25.09
N ALA A 89 1.34 5.79 -24.80
CA ALA A 89 2.55 5.28 -24.15
C ALA A 89 3.79 5.48 -25.03
N SER A 90 4.72 6.33 -24.58
CA SER A 90 5.81 6.87 -25.40
C SER A 90 7.19 6.63 -24.77
N PHE A 91 8.24 6.46 -25.59
CA PHE A 91 9.60 6.36 -25.08
C PHE A 91 10.14 7.74 -24.67
N PHE A 92 11.11 7.78 -23.76
CA PHE A 92 11.72 9.03 -23.29
C PHE A 92 12.23 9.91 -24.44
N ALA A 93 12.93 9.32 -25.42
CA ALA A 93 13.44 10.06 -26.57
C ALA A 93 12.33 10.66 -27.45
N ASP A 94 11.19 9.96 -27.55
CA ASP A 94 10.04 10.47 -28.29
C ASP A 94 9.39 11.63 -27.54
N ILE A 95 9.29 11.55 -26.21
CA ILE A 95 8.76 12.65 -25.38
C ILE A 95 9.63 13.90 -25.51
N VAL A 96 10.96 13.75 -25.48
CA VAL A 96 11.89 14.87 -25.74
C VAL A 96 11.64 15.50 -27.11
N ARG A 97 11.49 14.67 -28.15
CA ARG A 97 11.20 15.15 -29.52
C ARG A 97 9.83 15.85 -29.62
N MET A 98 8.79 15.29 -29.00
CA MET A 98 7.41 15.80 -29.06
C MET A 98 7.25 17.12 -28.29
N THR A 99 7.93 17.25 -27.14
CA THR A 99 7.83 18.44 -26.29
C THR A 99 8.79 19.56 -26.71
N GLY A 100 9.87 19.24 -27.44
CA GLY A 100 10.93 20.20 -27.79
C GLY A 100 11.72 20.71 -26.59
N ARG A 101 11.56 20.08 -25.41
CA ARG A 101 12.21 20.41 -24.15
C ARG A 101 13.61 19.79 -24.06
N LEU A 102 14.45 20.32 -23.19
CA LEU A 102 15.73 19.68 -22.87
C LEU A 102 15.49 18.33 -22.19
N ALA A 103 16.38 17.35 -22.43
CA ALA A 103 16.24 16.02 -21.82
C ALA A 103 16.17 16.07 -20.28
N SER A 104 16.91 16.98 -19.65
CA SER A 104 16.86 17.18 -18.20
C SER A 104 15.50 17.73 -17.73
N GLU A 105 14.90 18.66 -18.48
CA GLU A 105 13.56 19.19 -18.14
C GLU A 105 12.48 18.11 -18.28
N VAL A 106 12.59 17.23 -19.29
CA VAL A 106 11.69 16.08 -19.44
C VAL A 106 11.89 15.09 -18.30
N GLU A 107 13.13 14.85 -17.86
CA GLU A 107 13.43 14.00 -16.71
C GLU A 107 12.81 14.55 -15.42
N ASP A 108 13.02 15.83 -15.13
CA ASP A 108 12.46 16.52 -13.97
C ASP A 108 10.92 16.49 -13.99
N GLY A 109 10.32 16.73 -15.17
CA GLY A 109 8.89 16.64 -15.37
C GLY A 109 8.35 15.22 -15.15
N LEU A 110 9.04 14.20 -15.64
CA LEU A 110 8.67 12.80 -15.38
C LEU A 110 8.80 12.44 -13.90
N TRP A 111 9.83 12.93 -13.20
CA TRP A 111 9.99 12.70 -11.77
C TRP A 111 8.87 13.33 -10.96
N GLU A 112 8.50 14.56 -11.28
CA GLU A 112 7.36 15.24 -10.67
C GLU A 112 6.05 14.48 -10.91
N LEU A 113 5.80 14.05 -12.15
CA LEU A 113 4.61 13.26 -12.49
C LEU A 113 4.60 11.89 -11.82
N VAL A 114 5.75 11.24 -11.62
CA VAL A 114 5.87 9.97 -10.87
C VAL A 114 5.57 10.20 -9.40
N ALA A 115 6.14 11.25 -8.80
CA ALA A 115 5.90 11.61 -7.41
C ALA A 115 4.42 11.98 -7.16
N ALA A 116 3.76 12.59 -8.15
CA ALA A 116 2.33 12.86 -8.14
C ALA A 116 1.46 11.64 -8.46
N GLY A 117 2.03 10.50 -8.87
CA GLY A 117 1.28 9.31 -9.23
C GLY A 117 0.48 9.44 -10.53
N LEU A 118 0.90 10.30 -11.46
CA LEU A 118 0.19 10.59 -12.71
C LEU A 118 0.73 9.82 -13.92
N VAL A 119 1.97 9.31 -13.85
CA VAL A 119 2.59 8.48 -14.90
C VAL A 119 3.16 7.19 -14.33
N THR A 120 3.30 6.19 -15.18
CA THR A 120 3.94 4.91 -14.89
C THR A 120 4.90 4.53 -16.01
N ALA A 121 5.87 3.66 -15.72
CA ALA A 121 6.82 3.16 -16.69
C ALA A 121 6.73 1.62 -16.81
N ASP A 122 6.93 1.09 -18.01
CA ASP A 122 6.91 -0.36 -18.30
C ASP A 122 8.08 -1.13 -17.63
N GLY A 123 9.13 -0.44 -17.20
CA GLY A 123 10.37 -1.06 -16.72
C GLY A 123 10.95 -0.42 -15.46
N PHE A 124 11.51 -1.26 -14.57
CA PHE A 124 12.13 -0.81 -13.32
C PHE A 124 13.41 0.02 -13.52
N ASP A 125 14.08 -0.10 -14.66
CA ASP A 125 15.28 0.69 -14.95
C ASP A 125 14.97 2.19 -15.03
N ASN A 126 13.76 2.57 -15.47
CA ASN A 126 13.32 3.97 -15.54
C ASN A 126 13.20 4.58 -14.14
N LEU A 127 12.58 3.85 -13.22
CA LEU A 127 12.46 4.26 -11.82
C LEU A 127 13.82 4.30 -11.12
N ARG A 128 14.69 3.31 -11.37
CA ARG A 128 16.03 3.26 -10.76
C ARG A 128 16.95 4.38 -11.22
N ALA A 129 16.85 4.81 -12.48
CA ALA A 129 17.61 5.94 -13.01
C ALA A 129 17.20 7.25 -12.32
N LEU A 130 15.92 7.41 -12.01
CA LEU A 130 15.42 8.61 -11.32
C LEU A 130 15.82 8.62 -9.83
N ILE A 131 15.82 7.46 -9.16
CA ILE A 131 16.17 7.33 -7.73
C ILE A 131 17.67 7.55 -7.44
N ASP A 132 18.58 7.14 -8.34
CA ASP A 132 20.03 7.20 -8.13
C ASP A 132 20.73 8.21 -9.08
N PRO A 133 21.11 9.41 -8.60
CA PRO A 133 21.83 10.40 -9.40
C PRO A 133 23.19 9.92 -9.93
N ARG A 134 23.84 8.93 -9.30
CA ARG A 134 25.14 8.40 -9.77
C ARG A 134 24.97 7.50 -10.98
N ARG A 135 23.82 6.83 -11.12
CA ARG A 135 23.44 6.11 -12.34
C ARG A 135 23.12 7.07 -13.48
N ARG A 136 22.59 8.25 -13.16
CA ARG A 136 22.32 9.37 -14.10
C ARG A 136 23.59 9.89 -14.77
N LEU A 137 24.67 10.03 -13.99
CA LEU A 137 25.96 10.54 -14.45
C LEU A 137 26.86 9.47 -15.12
N ALA A 138 26.41 8.22 -15.18
CA ALA A 138 27.21 7.09 -15.66
C ALA A 138 28.59 6.93 -14.96
N LEU A 139 28.73 7.42 -13.73
CA LEU A 139 29.97 7.41 -12.93
C LEU A 139 30.19 6.07 -12.20
N GLY A 140 29.96 4.96 -12.89
CA GLY A 140 30.26 3.61 -12.41
C GLY A 140 31.57 3.09 -13.01
N ARG A 141 32.44 2.51 -12.18
CA ARG A 141 33.52 1.61 -12.64
C ARG A 141 32.88 0.59 -13.59
N HIS A 142 33.46 0.39 -14.78
CA HIS A 142 33.07 -0.52 -15.89
C HIS A 142 32.56 0.16 -17.18
N ASN A 143 33.50 0.74 -17.93
CA ASN A 143 33.81 0.56 -19.36
C ASN A 143 32.72 0.35 -20.45
N ARG A 144 31.47 0.79 -20.27
CA ARG A 144 30.56 1.10 -21.40
C ARG A 144 29.71 2.33 -21.08
N ALA A 145 30.27 3.50 -21.38
CA ALA A 145 29.53 4.74 -21.53
C ALA A 145 28.47 4.57 -22.63
N ARG A 146 27.23 4.29 -22.24
CA ARG A 146 26.06 4.56 -23.07
C ARG A 146 25.12 5.44 -22.24
N PRO A 147 24.54 6.51 -22.80
CA PRO A 147 23.38 7.14 -22.20
C PRO A 147 22.25 6.11 -22.25
N ARG A 148 21.95 5.45 -21.13
CA ARG A 148 20.90 4.45 -21.07
C ARG A 148 19.63 5.13 -20.63
N ASN A 149 18.99 5.84 -21.56
CA ASN A 149 17.55 6.10 -21.46
C ASN A 149 16.93 4.74 -21.16
N ALA A 150 16.34 4.61 -19.97
CA ALA A 150 15.98 3.31 -19.47
C ALA A 150 14.96 2.63 -20.41
N ILE A 151 15.12 1.34 -20.59
CA ILE A 151 14.30 0.56 -21.51
C ILE A 151 12.88 0.56 -20.94
N GLY A 152 11.93 1.13 -21.68
CA GLY A 152 10.51 1.13 -21.33
C GLY A 152 9.78 2.37 -21.82
N ARG A 153 8.46 2.27 -21.91
CA ARG A 153 7.58 3.38 -22.27
C ARG A 153 7.01 4.01 -21.00
N TRP A 154 6.73 5.30 -21.10
CA TRP A 154 6.00 6.07 -20.12
C TRP A 154 4.55 6.20 -20.55
N ALA A 155 3.62 5.97 -19.64
CA ALA A 155 2.19 6.05 -19.89
C ALA A 155 1.49 6.80 -18.75
N LEU A 156 0.40 7.49 -19.06
CA LEU A 156 -0.46 8.08 -18.03
C LEU A 156 -1.09 6.99 -17.17
N LEU A 157 -1.02 7.17 -15.87
CA LEU A 157 -1.69 6.32 -14.91
C LEU A 157 -3.17 6.68 -14.88
N LYS A 158 -3.98 5.92 -15.61
CA LYS A 158 -5.44 6.07 -15.56
C LYS A 158 -5.95 5.43 -14.26
N PRO A 159 -6.63 6.17 -13.37
CA PRO A 159 -7.38 5.56 -12.28
C PRO A 159 -8.30 4.49 -12.86
N GLY A 160 -8.42 3.34 -12.18
CA GLY A 160 -9.24 2.23 -12.64
C GLY A 160 -10.66 2.72 -13.00
N ALA A 161 -11.19 2.22 -14.11
CA ALA A 161 -12.53 2.58 -14.56
C ALA A 161 -13.62 2.10 -13.58
N SER A 162 -13.31 1.18 -12.65
CA SER A 162 -14.25 0.65 -11.66
C SER A 162 -14.64 1.70 -10.61
N ALA A 163 -13.76 2.65 -10.29
CA ALA A 163 -14.06 3.75 -9.37
C ALA A 163 -15.17 4.71 -9.85
N ARG A 164 -15.49 4.76 -11.16
CA ARG A 164 -16.50 5.70 -11.71
C ARG A 164 -17.94 5.18 -11.64
N SER A 165 -18.16 3.90 -11.36
CA SER A 165 -19.49 3.29 -11.34
C SER A 165 -20.03 3.01 -9.92
N GLU A 166 -19.23 3.22 -8.87
CA GLU A 166 -19.57 2.82 -7.50
C GLU A 166 -19.91 4.02 -6.62
N SER A 167 -20.82 3.81 -5.67
CA SER A 167 -21.14 4.81 -4.65
C SER A 167 -19.89 5.14 -3.80
N PRO A 168 -19.61 6.43 -3.50
CA PRO A 168 -18.43 6.84 -2.72
C PRO A 168 -18.27 6.09 -1.38
N VAL A 169 -19.38 5.72 -0.75
CA VAL A 169 -19.39 4.97 0.52
C VAL A 169 -18.89 3.54 0.34
N ALA A 170 -19.29 2.86 -0.74
CA ALA A 170 -18.84 1.49 -1.03
C ALA A 170 -17.34 1.46 -1.37
N THR A 171 -16.86 2.49 -2.08
CA THR A 171 -15.43 2.69 -2.36
C THR A 171 -14.63 2.89 -1.08
N HIS A 172 -15.13 3.69 -0.13
CA HIS A 172 -14.47 3.89 1.17
C HIS A 172 -14.42 2.61 2.00
N ASP A 173 -15.53 1.87 2.13
CA ASP A 173 -15.56 0.62 2.90
C ASP A 173 -14.56 -0.41 2.36
N ARG A 174 -14.53 -0.61 1.03
CA ARG A 174 -13.55 -1.50 0.39
C ARG A 174 -12.11 -1.02 0.59
N PHE A 175 -11.89 0.29 0.48
CA PHE A 175 -10.60 0.90 0.72
C PHE A 175 -10.11 0.62 2.15
N VAL A 176 -10.97 0.84 3.15
CA VAL A 176 -10.63 0.64 4.58
C VAL A 176 -10.30 -0.83 4.84
N GLU A 177 -11.09 -1.75 4.29
CA GLU A 177 -10.84 -3.20 4.41
C GLU A 177 -9.52 -3.61 3.73
N ALA A 178 -9.26 -3.12 2.52
CA ALA A 178 -8.00 -3.38 1.81
C ALA A 178 -6.78 -2.82 2.57
N PHE A 179 -6.90 -1.60 3.12
CA PHE A 179 -5.86 -0.98 3.93
C PHE A 179 -5.62 -1.77 5.23
N ALA A 180 -6.68 -2.24 5.90
CA ALA A 180 -6.57 -3.11 7.06
C ALA A 180 -5.79 -4.39 6.74
N ASN A 181 -6.05 -5.01 5.60
CA ASN A 181 -5.30 -6.18 5.13
C ASN A 181 -3.83 -5.88 4.87
N VAL A 182 -3.50 -4.72 4.27
CA VAL A 182 -2.10 -4.29 4.10
C VAL A 182 -1.41 -4.07 5.44
N LEU A 183 -2.07 -3.41 6.40
CA LEU A 183 -1.53 -3.22 7.75
C LEU A 183 -1.27 -4.56 8.44
N LEU A 184 -2.21 -5.50 8.33
CA LEU A 184 -2.07 -6.85 8.89
C LEU A 184 -0.94 -7.63 8.22
N ALA A 185 -0.79 -7.54 6.89
CA ALA A 185 0.31 -8.17 6.18
C ALA A 185 1.66 -7.55 6.53
N ARG A 186 1.72 -6.23 6.73
CA ARG A 186 2.96 -5.49 7.03
C ARG A 186 3.38 -5.61 8.50
N TRP A 187 2.46 -5.45 9.44
CA TRP A 187 2.77 -5.40 10.86
C TRP A 187 2.51 -6.71 11.58
N GLY A 188 1.72 -7.62 11.00
CA GLY A 188 1.26 -8.86 11.64
C GLY A 188 0.19 -8.60 12.71
N ILE A 189 0.50 -7.69 13.63
CA ILE A 189 -0.38 -7.18 14.69
C ILE A 189 -0.67 -5.70 14.44
N VAL A 190 -1.95 -5.35 14.36
CA VAL A 190 -2.44 -4.00 14.17
C VAL A 190 -3.08 -3.48 15.46
N PHE A 191 -2.64 -2.31 15.89
CA PHE A 191 -3.18 -1.57 17.04
C PHE A 191 -3.04 -0.08 16.78
N ARG A 192 -3.78 0.75 17.52
CA ARG A 192 -3.92 2.19 17.24
C ARG A 192 -2.59 2.91 17.02
N ASP A 193 -1.59 2.65 17.86
CA ASP A 193 -0.30 3.34 17.78
C ASP A 193 0.54 2.90 16.56
N ALA A 194 0.42 1.65 16.11
CA ALA A 194 1.08 1.19 14.88
C ALA A 194 0.55 1.93 13.63
N VAL A 195 -0.76 2.22 13.61
CA VAL A 195 -1.42 2.91 12.50
C VAL A 195 -1.06 4.40 12.44
N ARG A 196 -0.74 5.04 13.58
CA ARG A 196 -0.39 6.46 13.63
C ARG A 196 0.84 6.82 12.77
N ASN A 197 1.73 5.86 12.55
CA ASN A 197 2.94 6.05 11.76
C ASN A 197 2.73 5.82 10.25
N GLU A 198 1.48 5.61 9.80
CA GLU A 198 1.17 5.28 8.41
C GLU A 198 0.51 6.46 7.70
N THR A 199 1.24 7.06 6.76
CA THR A 199 0.87 8.32 6.09
C THR A 199 -0.51 8.29 5.43
N LEU A 200 -0.88 7.15 4.85
CA LEU A 200 -2.15 6.98 4.12
C LEU A 200 -3.15 6.15 4.92
N ALA A 201 -3.06 6.07 6.25
CA ALA A 201 -3.99 5.24 7.03
C ALA A 201 -5.37 5.87 7.20
N PRO A 202 -6.46 5.08 7.11
CA PRO A 202 -7.79 5.60 7.42
C PRO A 202 -7.92 5.85 8.92
N ALA A 203 -8.96 6.59 9.31
CA ALA A 203 -9.22 6.84 10.72
C ALA A 203 -9.33 5.51 11.48
N TRP A 204 -8.75 5.45 12.69
CA TRP A 204 -8.78 4.23 13.51
C TRP A 204 -10.21 3.71 13.73
N ARG A 205 -11.20 4.61 13.81
CA ARG A 205 -12.62 4.24 13.93
C ARG A 205 -13.10 3.39 12.75
N ASP A 206 -12.73 3.76 11.53
CA ASP A 206 -13.14 3.06 10.31
C ASP A 206 -12.43 1.71 10.22
N LEU A 207 -11.11 1.71 10.48
CA LEU A 207 -10.32 0.48 10.57
C LEU A 207 -10.88 -0.49 11.60
N LEU A 208 -11.34 0.01 12.76
CA LEU A 208 -11.91 -0.84 13.81
C LEU A 208 -13.18 -1.55 13.34
N VAL A 209 -14.02 -0.89 12.53
CA VAL A 209 -15.21 -1.51 11.94
C VAL A 209 -14.82 -2.61 10.96
N ALA A 210 -13.84 -2.35 10.08
CA ALA A 210 -13.33 -3.34 9.14
C ALA A 210 -12.64 -4.53 9.84
N LEU A 211 -11.76 -4.28 10.82
CA LEU A 211 -11.06 -5.31 11.58
C LEU A 211 -12.02 -6.19 12.39
N ARG A 212 -13.09 -5.62 12.95
CA ARG A 212 -14.15 -6.41 13.59
C ARG A 212 -14.92 -7.24 12.58
N ARG A 213 -15.19 -6.74 11.38
CA ARG A 213 -15.82 -7.52 10.29
C ARG A 213 -14.93 -8.71 9.90
N LEU A 214 -13.62 -8.49 9.73
CA LEU A 214 -12.64 -9.55 9.45
C LEU A 214 -12.56 -10.57 10.60
N GLU A 215 -12.65 -10.13 11.86
CA GLU A 215 -12.74 -11.03 13.01
C GLU A 215 -14.03 -11.86 13.00
N LEU A 216 -15.17 -11.25 12.63
CA LEU A 216 -16.44 -11.98 12.47
C LEU A 216 -16.36 -13.05 11.37
N GLN A 217 -15.59 -12.79 10.31
CA GLN A 217 -15.32 -13.74 9.22
C GLN A 217 -14.30 -14.82 9.61
N GLY A 218 -13.56 -14.62 10.70
CA GLY A 218 -12.53 -15.55 11.18
C GLY A 218 -11.15 -15.36 10.53
N GLU A 219 -10.99 -14.37 9.66
CA GLU A 219 -9.74 -14.02 8.98
C GLU A 219 -8.69 -13.43 9.94
N VAL A 220 -9.17 -12.82 11.03
CA VAL A 220 -8.34 -12.11 12.01
C VAL A 220 -8.78 -12.50 13.43
N ARG A 221 -7.84 -12.43 14.37
CA ARG A 221 -8.12 -12.56 15.81
C ARG A 221 -8.01 -11.19 16.47
N GLY A 222 -9.05 -10.76 17.17
CA GLY A 222 -8.97 -9.65 18.11
C GLY A 222 -8.43 -10.14 19.46
N GLY A 223 -7.75 -9.29 20.21
CA GLY A 223 -7.25 -9.64 21.54
C GLY A 223 -6.17 -8.71 22.08
N ARG A 224 -5.43 -9.20 23.08
CA ARG A 224 -4.23 -8.54 23.61
C ARG A 224 -3.04 -9.42 23.30
N PHE A 225 -2.30 -9.08 22.23
CA PHE A 225 -1.16 -9.86 21.77
C PHE A 225 0.16 -9.34 22.33
N VAL A 226 0.26 -8.04 22.58
CA VAL A 226 1.45 -7.40 23.16
C VAL A 226 1.05 -6.66 24.43
N SER A 227 1.71 -6.98 25.55
CA SER A 227 1.38 -6.44 26.88
C SER A 227 1.70 -4.95 27.01
N SER A 228 2.77 -4.50 26.35
CA SER A 228 3.27 -3.11 26.41
C SER A 228 2.38 -2.10 25.68
N TYR A 229 1.40 -2.53 24.89
CA TYR A 229 0.48 -1.64 24.18
C TYR A 229 -0.95 -1.79 24.70
N VAL A 230 -1.64 -0.66 24.82
CA VAL A 230 -3.01 -0.57 25.34
C VAL A 230 -4.02 -0.54 24.20
N GLY A 231 -5.24 -1.02 24.48
CA GLY A 231 -6.36 -0.99 23.54
C GLY A 231 -6.59 -2.33 22.82
N GLU A 232 -7.58 -2.32 21.92
CA GLU A 232 -7.88 -3.47 21.06
C GLU A 232 -6.75 -3.66 20.04
N GLN A 233 -6.31 -4.91 19.90
CA GLN A 233 -5.29 -5.32 18.94
C GLN A 233 -5.87 -6.42 18.05
N PHE A 234 -5.40 -6.50 16.82
CA PHE A 234 -5.87 -7.44 15.82
C PHE A 234 -4.68 -8.11 15.14
N CYS A 235 -4.72 -9.42 14.98
CA CYS A 235 -3.60 -10.20 14.46
C CYS A 235 -4.10 -11.26 13.47
N ARG A 236 -3.35 -11.49 12.38
CA ARG A 236 -3.64 -12.62 11.50
C ARG A 236 -3.28 -13.95 12.19
N PRO A 237 -3.96 -15.07 11.86
CA PRO A 237 -3.65 -16.38 12.44
C PRO A 237 -2.19 -16.81 12.25
N ASP A 238 -1.61 -16.59 11.07
CA ASP A 238 -0.22 -16.90 10.76
C ASP A 238 0.79 -16.07 11.58
N ALA A 239 0.49 -14.79 11.81
CA ALA A 239 1.26 -13.93 12.70
C ALA A 239 1.17 -14.40 14.16
N LEU A 240 -0.01 -14.85 14.61
CA LEU A 240 -0.21 -15.39 15.95
C LEU A 240 0.61 -16.67 16.19
N ASP A 241 0.66 -17.57 15.19
CA ASP A 241 1.46 -18.79 15.29
C ASP A 241 2.96 -18.48 15.39
N LEU A 242 3.45 -17.49 14.62
CA LEU A 242 4.84 -17.05 14.74
C LEU A 242 5.14 -16.41 16.12
N LEU A 243 4.21 -15.64 16.68
CA LEU A 243 4.34 -15.08 18.03
C LEU A 243 4.45 -16.17 19.09
N ARG A 244 3.65 -17.24 18.99
CA ARG A 244 3.71 -18.40 19.90
C ARG A 244 5.09 -19.07 19.84
N VAL A 245 5.60 -19.35 18.63
CA VAL A 245 6.94 -19.94 18.44
C VAL A 245 8.05 -19.05 19.03
N LEU A 246 7.92 -17.73 18.92
CA LEU A 246 8.92 -16.79 19.44
C LEU A 246 8.88 -16.64 20.97
N ARG A 247 7.70 -16.80 21.57
CA ARG A 247 7.53 -16.83 23.02
C ARG A 247 8.15 -18.10 23.59
N ASP A 248 7.86 -19.26 23.01
CA ASP A 248 8.35 -20.54 23.51
C ASP A 248 9.89 -20.67 23.39
N LYS A 249 10.53 -19.89 22.50
CA LYS A 249 12.00 -19.77 22.41
C LYS A 249 12.61 -18.78 23.40
N ALA A 250 11.80 -17.96 24.05
CA ALA A 250 12.24 -16.92 24.99
C ALA A 250 11.92 -17.26 26.46
N ALA A 251 11.09 -18.27 26.69
CA ALA A 251 10.89 -18.94 27.98
C ALA A 251 11.98 -20.00 28.20
#